data_AF-A0A939CSL9-F1
#
_entry.id   AF-A0A939CSL9-F1
#
_cell.length_a   1.000
_cell.length_b   1.000
_cell.length_c   1.000
_cell.angle_alpha   90.00
_cell.angle_beta   90.00
_cell.angle_gamma   90.00
#
_symmetry.space_group_name_H-M   'P 1'
#
loop_
_entity.id
_entity.type
_entity.pdbx_description
1 polymer ?
#
loop_
_entity_poly.entity_id
_entity_poly.type
_entity_poly.pdbx_seq_one_letter_code
_entity_poly.pdbx_strand_id
1 'polypeptide(L)'
;MNDKISVKPDTIYLEDLLDDIANGEYRIPIFQRDFVWKSSQMLELFDSILKGYPIGSLLFWKTKGYKTKDQIGPYIIKKEDSDDTKYVLDGFQRISTLFGVLTNPKEYKEKNNTELRNFLIYFDIKENSFSYIRNKKDKNIFSIPLYEIYDNRELFNLLRELDKEDITEIDKSRYIDNARNLHNILHKYKLPYVEIRGGDIRSAVVIFSRINSTGTEISEDYMLSALSYNVETGFVLSDSITEFINSLNAYNFEDLKRDTVVNCISNAKGRIYFDVKIEDLLNRGLEPNLESLTNNAYTYIKKAVHFLYKKLFVIDIRLLPYPTQLIFISEYFRLNPEPTLEQCKALENWFWVTTYSNYFTVYSISQQRSAYQVFCDFAIGEHPDGIYKVNSEVSFSTAKYPDKLNFTGVRPKALQLFYLNSIIEDKEIQDREGIKEIFISSKKDRNPANIILRLSSEFEEKQDKKQINNFIETSSIKLLNKHFITQEMVYLYKQDIVDRFITTRESYLKLKEKEFVENIGIIYTD
;
A
#
# COMPACT_ATOMS: atom_id res chain seq x y z
N MET A 1 3.25 37.16 -22.49
CA MET A 1 3.95 37.93 -21.45
C MET A 1 4.55 36.92 -20.49
N ASN A 2 5.85 37.02 -20.18
CA ASN A 2 6.49 36.11 -19.23
C ASN A 2 5.92 36.37 -17.84
N ASP A 3 4.95 35.57 -17.40
CA ASP A 3 4.53 35.55 -16.00
C ASP A 3 5.72 35.08 -15.17
N LYS A 4 6.44 36.06 -14.61
CA LYS A 4 7.61 35.84 -13.78
C LYS A 4 7.18 35.05 -12.56
N ILE A 5 7.64 33.81 -12.48
CA ILE A 5 7.35 32.93 -11.35
C ILE A 5 7.84 33.60 -10.06
N SER A 6 6.96 33.63 -9.06
CA SER A 6 7.28 34.09 -7.71
C SER A 6 6.90 32.98 -6.72
N VAL A 7 7.78 32.75 -5.75
CA VAL A 7 7.58 31.78 -4.67
C VAL A 7 7.57 32.55 -3.36
N LYS A 8 6.48 32.43 -2.58
CA LYS A 8 6.29 33.12 -1.30
C LYS A 8 6.01 32.10 -0.19
N PRO A 9 6.92 31.90 0.78
CA PRO A 9 6.60 31.17 2.00
C PRO A 9 5.79 32.05 2.95
N ASP A 10 4.80 31.47 3.63
CA ASP A 10 3.92 32.17 4.58
C ASP A 10 3.29 31.18 5.57
N THR A 11 2.45 31.66 6.49
CA THR A 11 1.66 30.83 7.42
C THR A 11 0.19 31.18 7.35
N ILE A 12 -0.70 30.19 7.53
CA ILE A 12 -2.15 30.37 7.59
C ILE A 12 -2.69 29.73 8.87
N TYR A 13 -3.71 30.34 9.50
CA TYR A 13 -4.42 29.65 10.59
C TYR A 13 -5.24 28.50 10.02
N LEU A 14 -5.41 27.44 10.81
CA LEU A 14 -6.23 26.31 10.39
C LEU A 14 -7.66 26.75 10.04
N GLU A 15 -8.25 27.62 10.87
CA GLU A 15 -9.59 28.17 10.65
C GLU A 15 -9.72 28.89 9.30
N ASP A 16 -8.82 29.85 9.01
CA ASP A 16 -8.78 30.55 7.73
C ASP A 16 -8.65 29.58 6.55
N LEU A 17 -7.81 28.55 6.67
CA LEU A 17 -7.65 27.53 5.63
C LEU A 17 -8.95 26.75 5.39
N LEU A 18 -9.66 26.35 6.44
CA LEU A 18 -10.92 25.62 6.33
C LEU A 18 -12.00 26.48 5.66
N ASP A 19 -12.08 27.76 6.05
CA ASP A 19 -13.02 28.72 5.46
C ASP A 19 -12.70 28.98 3.99
N ASP A 20 -11.44 29.21 3.63
CA ASP A 20 -11.02 29.41 2.25
C ASP A 20 -11.31 28.16 1.38
N ILE A 21 -11.16 26.95 1.93
CA ILE A 21 -11.55 25.70 1.25
C ILE A 21 -13.06 25.64 1.04
N ALA A 22 -13.85 25.90 2.08
CA ALA A 22 -15.32 25.91 1.99
C ALA A 22 -15.81 26.96 0.98
N ASN A 23 -15.12 28.09 0.89
CA ASN A 23 -15.37 29.16 -0.07
C ASN A 23 -14.81 28.87 -1.47
N GLY A 24 -14.19 27.71 -1.70
CA GLY A 24 -13.69 27.26 -3.00
C GLY A 24 -12.44 27.97 -3.50
N GLU A 25 -11.71 28.67 -2.62
CA GLU A 25 -10.45 29.34 -2.97
C GLU A 25 -9.31 28.34 -3.17
N TYR A 26 -9.31 27.25 -2.38
CA TYR A 26 -8.39 26.14 -2.53
C TYR A 26 -9.04 24.99 -3.31
N ARG A 27 -8.41 24.57 -4.41
CA ARG A 27 -8.92 23.51 -5.27
C ARG A 27 -7.90 22.42 -5.52
N ILE A 28 -8.39 21.20 -5.75
CA ILE A 28 -7.56 20.03 -6.01
C ILE A 28 -7.53 19.82 -7.52
N PRO A 29 -6.38 19.95 -8.20
CA PRO A 29 -6.29 19.63 -9.62
C PRO A 29 -6.70 18.19 -9.92
N ILE A 30 -7.30 17.95 -11.08
CA ILE A 30 -7.77 16.60 -11.45
C ILE A 30 -6.62 15.58 -11.53
N PHE A 31 -5.40 16.01 -11.85
CA PHE A 31 -4.21 15.15 -11.93
C PHE A 31 -3.63 14.75 -10.55
N GLN A 32 -4.14 15.31 -9.45
CA GLN A 32 -3.83 14.79 -8.11
C GLN A 32 -4.41 13.40 -7.95
N ARG A 33 -3.69 12.53 -7.23
CA ARG A 33 -4.22 11.22 -6.85
C ARG A 33 -5.44 11.35 -5.94
N ASP A 34 -6.26 10.31 -5.87
CA ASP A 34 -7.37 10.25 -4.92
C ASP A 34 -6.92 10.21 -3.46
N PHE A 35 -7.86 10.42 -2.55
CA PHE A 35 -7.61 10.29 -1.13
C PHE A 35 -7.35 8.82 -0.78
N VAL A 36 -6.18 8.53 -0.21
CA VAL A 36 -5.70 7.16 0.08
C VAL A 36 -5.33 6.94 1.55
N TRP A 37 -5.46 7.97 2.39
CA TRP A 37 -5.11 7.86 3.81
C TRP A 37 -6.07 6.94 4.57
N LYS A 38 -5.49 6.00 5.32
CA LYS A 38 -6.23 5.15 6.26
C LYS A 38 -6.54 5.92 7.54
N SER A 39 -7.52 5.44 8.30
CA SER A 39 -7.90 6.04 9.59
C SER A 39 -6.71 6.19 10.55
N SER A 40 -5.75 5.26 10.55
CA SER A 40 -4.54 5.36 11.37
C SER A 40 -3.70 6.60 11.04
N GLN A 41 -3.54 6.94 9.76
CA GLN A 41 -2.78 8.12 9.33
C GLN A 41 -3.50 9.42 9.69
N MET A 42 -4.84 9.41 9.62
CA MET A 42 -5.64 10.54 10.10
C MET A 42 -5.47 10.75 11.61
N LEU A 43 -5.47 9.67 12.41
CA LEU A 43 -5.23 9.74 13.85
C LEU A 43 -3.82 10.26 14.17
N GLU A 44 -2.80 9.81 13.46
CA GLU A 44 -1.41 10.28 13.62
C GLU A 44 -1.27 11.79 13.31
N LEU A 45 -2.02 12.30 12.32
CA LEU A 45 -2.07 13.73 12.02
C LEU A 45 -2.58 14.54 13.20
N PHE A 46 -3.72 14.16 13.78
CA PHE A 46 -4.32 14.86 14.91
C PHE A 46 -3.51 14.69 16.20
N ASP A 47 -2.92 13.51 16.42
CA ASP A 47 -1.99 13.28 17.53
C ASP A 47 -0.77 14.20 17.45
N SER A 48 -0.23 14.40 16.24
CA SER A 48 0.86 15.36 16.00
C SER A 48 0.43 16.79 16.33
N ILE A 49 -0.77 17.20 15.94
CA ILE A 49 -1.33 18.53 16.26
C ILE A 49 -1.49 18.71 17.77
N LEU A 50 -2.08 17.72 18.46
CA LEU A 50 -2.28 17.75 19.91
C LEU A 50 -0.95 17.86 20.67
N LYS A 51 0.10 17.19 20.20
CA LYS A 51 1.46 17.24 20.78
C LYS A 51 2.27 18.47 20.36
N GLY A 52 1.76 19.29 19.45
CA GLY A 52 2.48 20.45 18.91
C GLY A 52 3.62 20.09 17.95
N TYR A 53 3.61 18.89 17.36
CA TYR A 53 4.57 18.47 16.35
C TYR A 53 4.25 19.10 14.99
N PRO A 54 5.27 19.43 14.17
CA PRO A 54 5.05 19.96 12.84
C PRO A 54 4.43 18.89 11.94
N ILE A 55 3.34 19.22 11.24
CA ILE A 55 2.68 18.33 10.27
C ILE A 55 3.12 18.57 8.82
N GLY A 56 4.27 19.24 8.64
CA GLY A 56 4.84 19.63 7.34
C GLY A 56 4.22 20.89 6.73
N SER A 57 4.87 21.46 5.71
CA SER A 57 4.32 22.59 4.95
C SER A 57 3.34 22.16 3.87
N LEU A 58 2.47 23.06 3.44
CA LEU A 58 1.59 22.89 2.28
C LEU A 58 2.20 23.59 1.05
N LEU A 59 1.84 23.15 -0.15
CA LEU A 59 2.24 23.83 -1.38
C LEU A 59 1.02 24.17 -2.23
N PHE A 60 0.89 25.46 -2.53
CA PHE A 60 -0.18 26.01 -3.35
C PHE A 60 0.37 26.64 -4.61
N TRP A 61 -0.42 26.57 -5.68
CA TRP A 61 -0.12 27.23 -6.94
C TRP A 61 -1.30 28.12 -7.34
N LYS A 62 -1.06 29.43 -7.32
CA LYS A 62 -2.04 30.44 -7.70
C LYS A 62 -1.96 30.67 -9.22
N THR A 63 -2.95 30.15 -9.93
CA THR A 63 -3.09 30.25 -11.39
C THR A 63 -4.57 30.03 -11.77
N LYS A 64 -4.87 29.84 -13.06
CA LYS A 64 -6.24 29.58 -13.56
C LYS A 64 -6.28 28.53 -14.66
N GLY A 65 -7.47 28.02 -14.93
CA GLY A 65 -7.77 27.24 -16.14
C GLY A 65 -7.44 25.75 -16.06
N TYR A 66 -7.30 25.20 -14.85
CA TYR A 66 -7.11 23.76 -14.65
C TYR A 66 -8.40 23.11 -14.17
N LYS A 67 -8.73 21.93 -14.72
CA LYS A 67 -9.84 21.15 -14.20
C LYS A 67 -9.52 20.68 -12.77
N THR A 68 -10.52 20.76 -11.92
CA THR A 68 -10.42 20.42 -10.49
C THR A 68 -11.33 19.26 -10.16
N LYS A 69 -11.00 18.54 -9.09
CA LYS A 69 -11.96 17.69 -8.40
C LYS A 69 -13.00 18.58 -7.70
N ASP A 70 -14.23 18.10 -7.67
CA ASP A 70 -15.33 18.79 -7.01
C ASP A 70 -15.47 18.41 -5.54
N GLN A 71 -14.62 17.51 -5.02
CA GLN A 71 -14.74 16.97 -3.68
C GLN A 71 -13.43 17.14 -2.89
N ILE A 72 -13.55 17.58 -1.64
CA ILE A 72 -12.46 17.62 -0.65
C ILE A 72 -12.96 16.98 0.64
N GLY A 73 -12.30 15.91 1.07
CA GLY A 73 -12.87 15.04 2.09
C GLY A 73 -14.24 14.50 1.66
N PRO A 74 -15.26 14.49 2.53
CA PRO A 74 -16.61 14.05 2.18
C PRO A 74 -17.50 15.15 1.59
N TYR A 75 -16.97 16.36 1.34
CA TYR A 75 -17.77 17.54 0.99
C TYR A 75 -17.55 17.97 -0.45
N ILE A 76 -18.62 18.43 -1.11
CA ILE A 76 -18.57 18.93 -2.48
C ILE A 76 -18.32 20.44 -2.45
N ILE A 77 -17.29 20.89 -3.16
CA ILE A 77 -16.88 22.29 -3.29
C ILE A 77 -17.38 22.81 -4.63
N LYS A 78 -18.52 23.50 -4.64
CA LYS A 78 -19.07 24.11 -5.85
C LYS A 78 -18.71 25.59 -5.94
N LYS A 79 -17.74 25.92 -6.80
CA LYS A 79 -17.49 27.29 -7.23
C LYS A 79 -16.85 27.33 -8.61
N GLU A 80 -17.18 28.36 -9.38
CA GLU A 80 -16.51 28.68 -10.64
C GLU A 80 -15.08 29.15 -10.38
N ASP A 81 -14.16 28.76 -11.27
CA ASP A 81 -12.73 29.12 -11.21
C ASP A 81 -12.58 30.65 -11.25
N SER A 82 -11.72 31.22 -10.40
CA SER A 82 -11.44 32.66 -10.37
C SER A 82 -9.95 32.91 -10.62
N ASP A 83 -9.59 34.15 -10.96
CA ASP A 83 -8.17 34.55 -11.08
C ASP A 83 -7.39 34.42 -9.75
N ASP A 84 -8.08 34.19 -8.63
CA ASP A 84 -7.51 34.02 -7.30
C ASP A 84 -7.44 32.56 -6.82
N THR A 85 -7.86 31.59 -7.64
CA THR A 85 -7.85 30.17 -7.26
C THR A 85 -6.44 29.64 -6.96
N LYS A 86 -6.31 28.94 -5.83
CA LYS A 86 -5.09 28.31 -5.36
C LYS A 86 -5.20 26.79 -5.50
N TYR A 87 -4.41 26.21 -6.40
CA TYR A 87 -4.37 24.77 -6.62
C TYR A 87 -3.44 24.10 -5.60
N VAL A 88 -3.92 23.04 -4.95
CA VAL A 88 -3.14 22.24 -4.00
C VAL A 88 -2.21 21.30 -4.75
N LEU A 89 -0.91 21.56 -4.66
CA LEU A 89 0.14 20.70 -5.23
C LEU A 89 0.71 19.71 -4.20
N ASP A 90 0.69 20.08 -2.93
CA ASP A 90 1.08 19.21 -1.82
C ASP A 90 0.18 19.38 -0.61
N GLY A 91 0.06 18.30 0.16
CA GLY A 91 -0.74 18.27 1.38
C GLY A 91 -2.21 17.98 1.14
N PHE A 92 -2.60 17.53 -0.06
CA PHE A 92 -3.99 17.15 -0.38
C PHE A 92 -4.60 16.19 0.66
N GLN A 93 -3.86 15.16 1.09
CA GLN A 93 -4.34 14.20 2.09
C GLN A 93 -4.51 14.84 3.48
N ARG A 94 -3.59 15.73 3.88
CA ARG A 94 -3.66 16.50 5.15
C ARG A 94 -4.84 17.45 5.13
N ILE A 95 -4.97 18.25 4.07
CA ILE A 95 -6.07 19.20 3.86
C ILE A 95 -7.42 18.48 3.85
N SER A 96 -7.54 17.38 3.10
CA SER A 96 -8.78 16.60 3.05
C SER A 96 -9.14 16.00 4.41
N THR A 97 -8.15 15.56 5.18
CA THR A 97 -8.36 15.05 6.54
C THR A 97 -8.83 16.16 7.48
N LEU A 98 -8.11 17.30 7.52
CA LEU A 98 -8.46 18.44 8.36
C LEU A 98 -9.86 18.96 8.04
N PHE A 99 -10.12 19.21 6.76
CA PHE A 99 -11.43 19.69 6.30
C PHE A 99 -12.53 18.66 6.50
N GLY A 100 -12.28 17.40 6.19
CA GLY A 100 -13.28 16.34 6.33
C GLY A 100 -13.68 16.03 7.77
N VAL A 101 -12.72 16.11 8.71
CA VAL A 101 -12.92 15.75 10.11
C VAL A 101 -13.44 16.92 10.96
N LEU A 102 -13.02 18.16 10.68
CA LEU A 102 -13.34 19.33 11.49
C LEU A 102 -14.58 20.08 11.03
N THR A 103 -14.95 19.98 9.75
CA THR A 103 -16.16 20.63 9.24
C THR A 103 -17.40 19.97 9.80
N ASN A 104 -18.32 20.77 10.36
CA ASN A 104 -19.57 20.27 10.91
C ASN A 104 -20.51 19.75 9.80
N PRO A 105 -20.78 18.44 9.73
CA PRO A 105 -21.61 17.87 8.67
C PRO A 105 -23.07 18.33 8.76
N LYS A 106 -23.54 18.86 9.89
CA LYS A 106 -24.91 19.39 10.02
C LYS A 106 -25.08 20.71 9.26
N GLU A 107 -23.99 21.45 9.06
CA GLU A 107 -24.00 22.78 8.45
C GLU A 107 -23.63 22.75 6.97
N TYR A 108 -22.87 21.73 6.56
CA TYR A 108 -22.52 21.53 5.16
C TYR A 108 -23.53 20.64 4.43
N LYS A 109 -24.32 21.22 3.51
CA LYS A 109 -25.42 20.52 2.83
C LYS A 109 -24.94 19.50 1.79
N GLU A 110 -23.92 19.86 1.01
CA GLU A 110 -23.47 19.05 -0.12
C GLU A 110 -22.35 18.10 0.29
N LYS A 111 -22.72 16.84 0.56
CA LYS A 111 -21.78 15.85 1.10
C LYS A 111 -22.07 14.44 0.62
N ASN A 112 -21.01 13.64 0.51
CA ASN A 112 -21.08 12.22 0.30
C ASN A 112 -21.21 11.49 1.64
N ASN A 113 -22.42 11.03 1.97
CA ASN A 113 -22.71 10.37 3.24
C ASN A 113 -21.96 9.04 3.44
N THR A 114 -21.58 8.37 2.35
CA THR A 114 -20.81 7.12 2.41
C THR A 114 -19.40 7.42 2.86
N GLU A 115 -18.77 8.43 2.27
CA GLU A 115 -17.42 8.85 2.63
C GLU A 115 -17.33 9.55 3.98
N LEU A 116 -18.37 10.29 4.39
CA LEU A 116 -18.41 10.98 5.68
C LEU A 116 -18.06 10.05 6.85
N ARG A 117 -18.50 8.79 6.79
CA ARG A 117 -18.18 7.79 7.81
C ARG A 117 -16.68 7.57 8.00
N ASN A 118 -15.91 7.66 6.93
CA ASN A 118 -14.46 7.47 6.95
C ASN A 118 -13.73 8.65 7.62
N PHE A 119 -14.34 9.83 7.64
CA PHE A 119 -13.82 11.05 8.27
C PHE A 119 -14.39 11.30 9.68
N LEU A 120 -15.16 10.36 10.24
CA LEU A 120 -15.61 10.46 11.63
C LEU A 120 -14.52 9.96 12.59
N ILE A 121 -13.64 10.89 12.98
CA ILE A 121 -12.65 10.69 14.05
C ILE A 121 -13.25 11.16 15.37
N TYR A 122 -12.93 10.43 16.44
CA TYR A 122 -13.38 10.71 17.80
C TYR A 122 -12.19 11.08 18.68
N PHE A 123 -12.42 11.96 19.63
CA PHE A 123 -11.50 12.26 20.71
C PHE A 123 -12.12 11.76 22.01
N ASP A 124 -11.39 10.89 22.70
CA ASP A 124 -11.78 10.44 24.03
C ASP A 124 -11.29 11.47 25.05
N ILE A 125 -12.21 12.25 25.61
CA ILE A 125 -11.88 13.32 26.59
C ILE A 125 -11.38 12.77 27.92
N LYS A 126 -11.59 11.48 28.21
CA LYS A 126 -11.11 10.82 29.41
C LYS A 126 -9.67 10.34 29.24
N GLU A 127 -9.39 9.67 28.13
CA GLU A 127 -8.05 9.13 27.82
C GLU A 127 -7.15 10.14 27.10
N ASN A 128 -7.68 11.31 26.72
CA ASN A 128 -6.97 12.37 26.00
C ASN A 128 -6.29 11.85 24.72
N SER A 129 -7.02 11.03 23.94
CA SER A 129 -6.49 10.34 22.77
C SER A 129 -7.50 10.27 21.63
N PHE A 130 -7.00 10.11 20.41
CA PHE A 130 -7.84 9.98 19.21
C PHE A 130 -8.17 8.52 18.92
N SER A 131 -9.39 8.26 18.47
CA SER A 131 -9.84 6.93 18.06
C SER A 131 -10.73 6.97 16.83
N TYR A 132 -10.79 5.83 16.12
CA TYR A 132 -11.70 5.62 15.00
C TYR A 132 -12.67 4.50 15.34
N ILE A 133 -13.96 4.82 15.43
CA ILE A 133 -15.01 3.91 15.90
C ILE A 133 -15.73 3.30 14.70
N ARG A 134 -15.50 2.01 14.45
CA ARG A 134 -16.16 1.26 13.36
C ARG A 134 -17.57 0.79 13.72
N ASN A 135 -17.78 0.41 14.99
CA ASN A 135 -19.05 -0.16 15.45
C ASN A 135 -19.70 0.78 16.47
N LYS A 136 -20.97 1.12 16.27
CA LYS A 136 -21.71 2.01 17.17
C LYS A 136 -21.76 1.50 18.62
N LYS A 137 -21.63 0.19 18.83
CA LYS A 137 -21.61 -0.42 20.17
C LYS A 137 -20.36 -0.08 20.98
N ASP A 138 -19.26 0.30 20.31
CA ASP A 138 -18.00 0.64 20.95
C ASP A 138 -17.92 2.13 21.32
N LYS A 139 -18.96 2.91 20.98
CA LYS A 139 -19.05 4.33 21.31
C LYS A 139 -19.32 4.50 22.80
N ASN A 140 -18.37 5.06 23.53
CA ASN A 140 -18.60 5.55 24.89
C ASN A 140 -19.11 7.00 24.86
N ILE A 141 -19.65 7.49 25.98
CA ILE A 141 -20.17 8.86 26.11
C ILE A 141 -19.06 9.94 26.07
N PHE A 142 -17.82 9.56 26.35
CA PHE A 142 -16.62 10.42 26.36
C PHE A 142 -15.95 10.52 24.98
N SER A 143 -16.41 9.74 24.00
CA SER A 143 -15.89 9.69 22.64
C SER A 143 -16.64 10.69 21.78
N ILE A 144 -16.06 11.87 21.65
CA ILE A 144 -16.69 13.02 21.03
C ILE A 144 -16.18 13.16 19.59
N PRO A 145 -17.04 13.26 18.58
CA PRO A 145 -16.61 13.58 17.22
C PRO A 145 -15.79 14.88 17.18
N LEU A 146 -14.69 14.89 16.43
CA LEU A 146 -13.77 16.05 16.41
C LEU A 146 -14.44 17.35 15.94
N TYR A 147 -15.37 17.28 14.97
CA TYR A 147 -16.13 18.46 14.54
C TYR A 147 -16.95 19.07 15.69
N GLU A 148 -17.38 18.30 16.69
CA GLU A 148 -18.13 18.82 17.85
C GLU A 148 -17.20 19.52 18.85
N ILE A 149 -15.93 19.11 18.94
CA ILE A 149 -14.93 19.82 19.75
C ILE A 149 -14.48 21.10 19.06
N TYR A 150 -14.36 21.06 17.73
CA TYR A 150 -13.94 22.20 16.93
C TYR A 150 -15.02 23.29 16.87
N ASP A 151 -16.29 22.91 16.63
CA ASP A 151 -17.40 23.86 16.55
C ASP A 151 -17.74 24.46 17.93
N ASN A 152 -17.71 25.79 18.02
CA ASN A 152 -18.00 26.53 19.26
C ASN A 152 -19.37 26.20 19.87
N ARG A 153 -20.41 26.02 19.06
CA ARG A 153 -21.78 25.75 19.53
C ARG A 153 -21.90 24.31 20.00
N GLU A 154 -21.36 23.36 19.24
CA GLU A 154 -21.36 21.95 19.61
C GLU A 154 -20.52 21.69 20.87
N LEU A 155 -19.35 22.35 21.00
CA LEU A 155 -18.54 22.27 22.21
C LEU A 155 -19.31 22.77 23.43
N PHE A 156 -20.02 23.88 23.30
CA PHE A 156 -20.85 24.38 24.39
C PHE A 156 -21.97 23.41 24.79
N ASN A 157 -22.62 22.78 23.81
CA ASN A 157 -23.62 21.74 24.07
C ASN A 157 -23.00 20.52 24.76
N LEU A 158 -21.84 20.06 24.30
CA LEU A 158 -21.08 18.97 24.91
C LEU A 158 -20.80 19.26 26.39
N LEU A 159 -20.27 20.44 26.70
CA LEU A 159 -19.94 20.83 28.08
C LEU A 159 -21.19 20.82 28.97
N ARG A 160 -22.34 21.28 28.46
CA ARG A 160 -23.62 21.22 29.18
C ARG A 160 -24.15 19.81 29.41
N GLU A 161 -23.92 18.88 28.48
CA GLU A 161 -24.32 17.49 28.67
C GLU A 161 -23.40 16.79 29.69
N LEU A 162 -22.09 17.06 29.66
CA LEU A 162 -21.13 16.53 30.65
C LEU A 162 -21.44 16.99 32.08
N ASP A 163 -22.01 18.18 32.26
CA ASP A 163 -22.43 18.66 33.58
C ASP A 163 -23.55 17.81 34.21
N LYS A 164 -24.36 17.13 33.40
CA LYS A 164 -25.48 16.29 33.85
C LYS A 164 -25.08 14.85 34.18
N GLU A 165 -23.89 14.43 33.78
CA GLU A 165 -23.41 13.07 33.99
C GLU A 165 -22.96 12.85 35.44
N ASP A 166 -23.18 11.64 35.96
CA ASP A 166 -22.81 11.23 37.33
C ASP A 166 -21.31 10.88 37.38
N ILE A 167 -20.47 11.91 37.41
CA ILE A 167 -19.00 11.85 37.39
C ILE A 167 -18.44 12.67 38.55
N THR A 168 -17.30 12.25 39.10
CA THR A 168 -16.61 13.03 40.14
C THR A 168 -16.25 14.43 39.63
N GLU A 169 -16.35 15.46 40.49
CA GLU A 169 -16.03 16.85 40.08
C GLU A 169 -14.58 17.01 39.58
N ILE A 170 -13.64 16.20 40.11
CA ILE A 170 -12.23 16.19 39.67
C ILE A 170 -12.12 15.66 38.24
N ASP A 171 -12.77 14.53 37.93
CA ASP A 171 -12.76 13.96 36.57
C ASP A 171 -13.51 14.86 35.59
N LYS A 172 -14.64 15.45 36.01
CA LYS A 172 -15.41 16.40 35.20
C LYS A 172 -14.55 17.60 34.80
N SER A 173 -13.87 18.25 35.75
CA SER A 173 -12.95 19.36 35.45
C SER A 173 -11.87 18.93 34.45
N ARG A 174 -11.24 17.77 34.66
CA ARG A 174 -10.20 17.25 33.77
C ARG A 174 -10.72 17.00 32.34
N TYR A 175 -11.92 16.45 32.19
CA TYR A 175 -12.50 16.18 30.87
C TYR A 175 -12.88 17.46 30.13
N ILE A 176 -13.42 18.45 30.85
CA ILE A 176 -13.71 19.79 30.34
C ILE A 176 -12.40 20.46 29.87
N ASP A 177 -11.34 20.37 30.67
CA ASP A 177 -10.04 20.95 30.35
C ASP A 177 -9.42 20.30 29.13
N ASN A 178 -9.52 18.97 28.99
CA ASN A 178 -9.04 18.26 27.80
C ASN A 178 -9.77 18.72 26.53
N ALA A 179 -11.10 18.83 26.56
CA ALA A 179 -11.90 19.29 25.42
C ALA A 179 -11.57 20.75 25.05
N ARG A 180 -11.50 21.65 26.04
CA ARG A 180 -11.15 23.06 25.83
C ARG A 180 -9.71 23.23 25.33
N ASN A 181 -8.79 22.43 25.83
CA ASN A 181 -7.39 22.46 25.40
C ASN A 181 -7.28 22.07 23.92
N LEU A 182 -7.90 20.96 23.51
CA LEU A 182 -7.90 20.54 22.10
C LEU A 182 -8.55 21.59 21.20
N HIS A 183 -9.71 22.13 21.60
CA HIS A 183 -10.37 23.23 20.88
C HIS A 183 -9.42 24.43 20.68
N ASN A 184 -8.76 24.89 21.75
CA ASN A 184 -7.81 26.00 21.68
C ASN A 184 -6.60 25.69 20.79
N ILE A 185 -6.07 24.46 20.84
CA ILE A 185 -4.96 24.04 19.99
C ILE A 185 -5.37 24.12 18.51
N LEU A 186 -6.55 23.59 18.16
CA LEU A 186 -7.04 23.59 16.78
C LEU A 186 -7.24 25.01 16.22
N HIS A 187 -7.88 25.91 16.96
CA HIS A 187 -8.10 27.30 16.52
C HIS A 187 -6.81 28.13 16.44
N LYS A 188 -5.82 27.85 17.29
CA LYS A 188 -4.52 28.56 17.26
C LYS A 188 -3.50 27.93 16.32
N TYR A 189 -3.81 26.77 15.74
CA TYR A 189 -2.84 26.04 14.93
C TYR A 189 -2.53 26.81 13.65
N LYS A 190 -1.23 26.99 13.37
CA LYS A 190 -0.73 27.63 12.15
C LYS A 190 -0.03 26.61 11.27
N LEU A 191 -0.41 26.60 10.00
CA LEU A 191 0.18 25.77 8.98
C LEU A 191 1.17 26.59 8.15
N PRO A 192 2.44 26.16 8.04
CA PRO A 192 3.34 26.74 7.08
C PRO A 192 2.90 26.34 5.67
N TYR A 193 2.95 27.26 4.72
CA TYR A 193 2.71 26.96 3.32
C TYR A 193 3.67 27.75 2.41
N VAL A 194 3.82 27.25 1.19
CA VAL A 194 4.51 27.93 0.12
C VAL A 194 3.51 28.17 -0.99
N GLU A 195 3.43 29.40 -1.49
CA GLU A 195 2.59 29.75 -2.64
C GLU A 195 3.47 30.10 -3.84
N ILE A 196 3.22 29.40 -4.95
CA ILE A 196 3.79 29.68 -6.25
C ILE A 196 2.78 30.55 -7.02
N ARG A 197 3.23 31.67 -7.59
CA ARG A 197 2.41 32.55 -8.42
C ARG A 197 2.94 32.56 -9.85
N GLY A 198 2.03 32.45 -10.82
CA GLY A 198 2.35 32.42 -12.25
C GLY A 198 3.05 31.12 -12.67
N GLY A 199 3.67 31.13 -13.85
CA GLY A 199 4.30 29.95 -14.46
C GLY A 199 3.29 28.94 -15.02
N ASP A 200 3.82 27.83 -15.54
CA ASP A 200 3.05 26.70 -16.02
C ASP A 200 3.13 25.50 -15.07
N ILE A 201 2.32 24.47 -15.34
CA ILE A 201 2.27 23.25 -14.51
C ILE A 201 3.64 22.58 -14.39
N ARG A 202 4.45 22.63 -15.45
CA ARG A 202 5.80 22.06 -15.45
C ARG A 202 6.68 22.77 -14.44
N SER A 203 6.69 24.10 -14.48
CA SER A 203 7.43 24.92 -13.55
C SER A 203 7.00 24.65 -12.11
N ALA A 204 5.70 24.56 -11.86
CA ALA A 204 5.15 24.31 -10.52
C ALA A 204 5.55 22.92 -9.97
N VAL A 205 5.49 21.87 -10.80
CA VAL A 205 5.93 20.51 -10.44
C VAL A 205 7.44 20.44 -10.21
N VAL A 206 8.25 21.11 -11.04
CA VAL A 206 9.71 21.17 -10.87
C VAL A 206 10.09 21.91 -9.58
N ILE A 207 9.43 23.04 -9.28
CA ILE A 207 9.64 23.77 -8.03
C ILE A 207 9.28 22.87 -6.84
N PHE A 208 8.15 22.18 -6.93
CA PHE A 208 7.73 21.24 -5.90
C PHE A 208 8.77 20.15 -5.66
N SER A 209 9.26 19.50 -6.73
CA SER A 209 10.28 18.44 -6.64
C SER A 209 11.56 18.92 -5.97
N ARG A 210 11.99 20.14 -6.27
CA ARG A 210 13.18 20.74 -5.66
C ARG A 210 12.99 21.15 -4.20
N ILE A 211 11.77 21.51 -3.79
CA ILE A 211 11.46 21.84 -2.38
C ILE A 211 11.43 20.55 -1.55
N ASN A 212 10.87 19.46 -2.10
CA ASN A 212 10.70 18.19 -1.41
C ASN A 212 11.90 17.23 -1.52
N SER A 213 12.92 17.52 -2.33
CA SER A 213 14.10 16.65 -2.49
C SER A 213 14.97 16.51 -1.25
N THR A 214 14.75 17.32 -0.20
CA THR A 214 15.40 17.17 1.11
C THR A 214 14.52 16.44 2.14
N GLY A 215 13.28 16.08 1.78
CA GLY A 215 12.28 15.41 2.62
C GLY A 215 11.65 14.19 1.93
N THR A 216 10.34 14.01 2.05
CA THR A 216 9.62 12.92 1.37
C THR A 216 9.52 13.22 -0.13
N GLU A 217 10.15 12.39 -0.95
CA GLU A 217 10.08 12.49 -2.41
C GLU A 217 8.63 12.44 -2.91
N ILE A 218 8.35 13.27 -3.91
CA ILE A 218 7.08 13.24 -4.63
C ILE A 218 6.96 11.88 -5.32
N SER A 219 5.79 11.26 -5.23
CA SER A 219 5.56 10.01 -5.97
C SER A 219 5.65 10.26 -7.48
N GLU A 220 6.43 9.45 -8.18
CA GLU A 220 6.68 9.61 -9.61
C GLU A 220 5.37 9.59 -10.43
N ASP A 221 4.38 8.82 -9.99
CA ASP A 221 3.06 8.77 -10.61
C ASP A 221 2.34 10.12 -10.59
N TYR A 222 2.47 10.90 -9.51
CA TYR A 222 1.88 12.25 -9.42
C TYR A 222 2.57 13.21 -10.36
N MET A 223 3.91 13.18 -10.39
CA MET A 223 4.69 14.02 -11.30
C MET A 223 4.36 13.69 -12.76
N LEU A 224 4.28 12.41 -13.12
CA LEU A 224 3.88 11.98 -14.46
C LEU A 224 2.43 12.38 -14.77
N SER A 225 1.50 12.19 -13.83
CA SER A 225 0.09 12.59 -14.00
C SER A 225 -0.03 14.10 -14.25
N ALA A 226 0.64 14.92 -13.44
CA ALA A 226 0.65 16.37 -13.57
C ALA A 226 1.29 16.85 -14.88
N LEU A 227 2.46 16.33 -15.22
CA LEU A 227 3.20 16.77 -16.42
C LEU A 227 2.61 16.22 -17.73
N SER A 228 1.94 15.07 -17.68
CA SER A 228 1.27 14.50 -18.85
C SER A 228 -0.12 15.06 -19.09
N TYR A 229 -0.75 15.66 -18.07
CA TYR A 229 -2.09 16.21 -18.14
C TYR A 229 -2.30 17.06 -19.39
N ASN A 230 -3.30 16.66 -20.18
CA ASN A 230 -3.77 17.37 -21.34
C ASN A 230 -5.31 17.44 -21.28
N VAL A 231 -5.83 18.67 -21.30
CA VAL A 231 -7.27 18.95 -21.22
C VAL A 231 -8.04 18.34 -22.40
N GLU A 232 -7.39 18.20 -23.56
CA GLU A 232 -7.99 17.69 -24.80
C GLU A 232 -8.13 16.17 -24.81
N THR A 233 -7.15 15.43 -24.29
CA THR A 233 -7.21 13.96 -24.25
C THR A 233 -7.98 13.44 -23.05
N GLY A 234 -8.03 14.19 -21.94
CA GLY A 234 -8.70 13.77 -20.72
C GLY A 234 -8.03 12.62 -19.98
N PHE A 235 -6.90 12.09 -20.48
CA PHE A 235 -6.15 11.02 -19.84
C PHE A 235 -5.51 11.52 -18.54
N VAL A 236 -5.86 10.84 -17.44
CA VAL A 236 -5.31 11.10 -16.11
C VAL A 236 -4.63 9.82 -15.63
N LEU A 237 -3.29 9.83 -15.63
CA LEU A 237 -2.50 8.64 -15.27
C LEU A 237 -2.83 8.14 -13.86
N SER A 238 -3.06 9.05 -12.91
CA SER A 238 -3.36 8.65 -11.54
C SER A 238 -4.62 7.79 -11.44
N ASP A 239 -5.67 8.19 -12.15
CA ASP A 239 -6.98 7.54 -12.10
C ASP A 239 -6.90 6.21 -12.84
N SER A 240 -6.22 6.20 -14.00
CA SER A 240 -5.94 5.00 -14.79
C SER A 240 -5.21 3.92 -13.98
N ILE A 241 -4.18 4.30 -13.18
CA ILE A 241 -3.47 3.35 -12.30
C ILE A 241 -4.40 2.83 -11.20
N THR A 242 -5.27 3.68 -10.63
CA THR A 242 -6.23 3.27 -9.60
C THR A 242 -7.21 2.23 -10.15
N GLU A 243 -7.82 2.50 -11.30
CA GLU A 243 -8.72 1.56 -11.98
C GLU A 243 -8.02 0.24 -12.33
N PHE A 244 -6.79 0.33 -12.81
CA PHE A 244 -5.99 -0.85 -13.14
C PHE A 244 -5.71 -1.71 -11.90
N ILE A 245 -5.23 -1.14 -10.80
CA ILE A 245 -4.96 -1.88 -9.55
C ILE A 245 -6.26 -2.52 -9.03
N ASN A 246 -7.38 -1.81 -9.06
CA ASN A 246 -8.68 -2.37 -8.66
C ASN A 246 -9.09 -3.58 -9.51
N SER A 247 -8.71 -3.60 -10.79
CA SER A 247 -8.96 -4.75 -11.67
C SER A 247 -8.14 -6.00 -11.29
N LEU A 248 -7.08 -5.87 -10.48
CA LEU A 248 -6.25 -6.99 -10.00
C LEU A 248 -6.79 -7.66 -8.73
N ASN A 249 -7.93 -7.20 -8.20
CA ASN A 249 -8.58 -7.77 -7.02
C ASN A 249 -8.93 -9.27 -7.19
N ALA A 250 -9.19 -9.74 -8.42
CA ALA A 250 -9.40 -11.17 -8.67
C ALA A 250 -8.21 -12.05 -8.24
N TYR A 251 -7.01 -11.46 -8.16
CA TYR A 251 -5.76 -12.12 -7.77
C TYR A 251 -5.29 -11.74 -6.36
N ASN A 252 -6.05 -10.96 -5.59
CA ASN A 252 -5.64 -10.34 -4.31
C ASN A 252 -4.40 -9.42 -4.45
N PHE A 253 -4.33 -8.65 -5.55
CA PHE A 253 -3.25 -7.70 -5.86
C PHE A 253 -3.70 -6.23 -5.80
N GLU A 254 -4.84 -5.95 -5.16
CA GLU A 254 -5.38 -4.59 -4.98
C GLU A 254 -4.49 -3.67 -4.11
N ASP A 255 -3.59 -4.24 -3.31
CA ASP A 255 -2.59 -3.50 -2.51
C ASP A 255 -1.25 -3.31 -3.27
N LEU A 256 -1.22 -3.55 -4.60
CA LEU A 256 -0.04 -3.32 -5.41
C LEU A 256 0.42 -1.85 -5.33
N LYS A 257 1.70 -1.65 -5.01
CA LYS A 257 2.27 -0.30 -4.94
C LYS A 257 2.28 0.38 -6.31
N ARG A 258 1.85 1.64 -6.33
CA ARG A 258 1.79 2.47 -7.54
C ARG A 258 3.18 2.67 -8.18
N ASP A 259 4.22 2.82 -7.37
CA ASP A 259 5.60 2.93 -7.87
C ASP A 259 6.02 1.67 -8.65
N THR A 260 5.58 0.48 -8.24
CA THR A 260 5.83 -0.75 -9.01
C THR A 260 5.16 -0.68 -10.38
N VAL A 261 3.95 -0.14 -10.46
CA VAL A 261 3.23 0.03 -11.73
C VAL A 261 3.95 1.06 -12.62
N VAL A 262 4.39 2.19 -12.06
CA VAL A 262 5.18 3.19 -12.78
C VAL A 262 6.48 2.59 -13.30
N ASN A 263 7.18 1.80 -12.48
CA ASN A 263 8.41 1.13 -12.91
C ASN A 263 8.16 0.15 -14.07
N CYS A 264 7.03 -0.56 -14.09
CA CYS A 264 6.64 -1.37 -15.24
C CYS A 264 6.36 -0.53 -16.50
N ILE A 265 5.71 0.64 -16.35
CA ILE A 265 5.49 1.58 -17.45
C ILE A 265 6.83 2.12 -17.99
N SER A 266 7.76 2.45 -17.09
CA SER A 266 9.11 2.86 -17.43
C SER A 266 9.86 1.77 -18.23
N ASN A 267 9.81 0.52 -17.75
CA ASN A 267 10.42 -0.61 -18.45
C ASN A 267 9.90 -0.81 -19.87
N ALA A 268 8.65 -0.44 -20.17
CA ALA A 268 8.09 -0.54 -21.51
C ALA A 268 8.83 0.29 -22.58
N LYS A 269 9.74 1.19 -22.17
CA LYS A 269 10.71 1.87 -23.06
C LYS A 269 11.90 0.98 -23.47
N GLY A 270 11.96 -0.27 -23.02
CA GLY A 270 13.05 -1.21 -23.31
C GLY A 270 14.35 -0.88 -22.56
N ARG A 271 14.24 -0.26 -21.38
CA ARG A 271 15.36 0.09 -20.50
C ARG A 271 14.92 -0.15 -19.06
N ILE A 272 15.87 -0.43 -18.18
CA ILE A 272 15.58 -0.60 -16.77
C ILE A 272 14.98 0.68 -16.17
N TYR A 273 13.93 0.53 -15.37
CA TYR A 273 13.07 1.62 -14.90
C TYR A 273 13.82 2.78 -14.25
N PHE A 274 14.86 2.51 -13.45
CA PHE A 274 15.63 3.55 -12.76
C PHE A 274 16.58 4.35 -13.69
N ASP A 275 16.72 3.96 -14.96
CA ASP A 275 17.42 4.75 -15.98
C ASP A 275 16.47 5.57 -16.86
N VAL A 276 15.17 5.32 -16.76
CA VAL A 276 14.16 6.01 -17.55
C VAL A 276 13.82 7.31 -16.83
N LYS A 277 14.12 8.43 -17.47
CA LYS A 277 13.76 9.73 -16.92
C LYS A 277 12.30 10.04 -17.22
N ILE A 278 11.71 10.91 -16.41
CA ILE A 278 10.33 11.34 -16.60
C ILE A 278 10.15 12.05 -17.93
N GLU A 279 11.14 12.81 -18.39
CA GLU A 279 11.13 13.42 -19.72
C GLU A 279 11.02 12.38 -20.84
N ASP A 280 11.63 11.20 -20.68
CA ASP A 280 11.57 10.12 -21.69
C ASP A 280 10.14 9.57 -21.84
N LEU A 281 9.36 9.58 -20.75
CA LEU A 281 7.95 9.17 -20.70
C LEU A 281 7.01 10.25 -21.24
N LEU A 282 7.40 11.52 -21.09
CA LEU A 282 6.59 12.69 -21.44
C LEU A 282 6.83 13.21 -22.86
N ASN A 283 7.64 12.54 -23.69
CA ASN A 283 7.99 12.99 -25.04
C ASN A 283 6.75 13.10 -25.97
N ARG A 284 6.04 14.22 -25.84
CA ARG A 284 4.84 14.63 -26.60
C ARG A 284 5.22 14.84 -28.06
N GLY A 285 5.13 13.80 -28.87
CA GLY A 285 5.40 13.85 -30.31
C GLY A 285 6.04 12.60 -30.90
N LEU A 286 6.46 11.65 -30.07
CA LEU A 286 6.95 10.35 -30.53
C LEU A 286 6.01 9.26 -30.04
N GLU A 287 5.51 8.44 -30.96
CA GLU A 287 4.81 7.21 -30.61
C GLU A 287 5.81 6.17 -30.08
N PRO A 288 5.46 5.40 -29.04
CA PRO A 288 4.19 5.44 -28.32
C PRO A 288 4.10 6.59 -27.30
N ASN A 289 2.95 7.27 -27.28
CA ASN A 289 2.61 8.27 -26.25
C ASN A 289 2.42 7.62 -24.85
N LEU A 290 2.33 8.43 -23.79
CA LEU A 290 2.23 7.92 -22.42
C LEU A 290 1.02 7.01 -22.20
N GLU A 291 -0.15 7.37 -22.70
CA GLU A 291 -1.37 6.57 -22.57
C GLU A 291 -1.22 5.20 -23.23
N SER A 292 -0.66 5.14 -24.43
CA SER A 292 -0.36 3.89 -25.14
C SER A 292 0.66 3.03 -24.38
N LEU A 293 1.71 3.65 -23.82
CA LEU A 293 2.69 2.95 -22.98
C LEU A 293 2.05 2.38 -21.73
N THR A 294 1.21 3.16 -21.06
CA THR A 294 0.47 2.76 -19.86
C THR A 294 -0.44 1.57 -20.15
N ASN A 295 -1.25 1.64 -21.20
CA ASN A 295 -2.14 0.55 -21.60
C ASN A 295 -1.38 -0.73 -22.01
N ASN A 296 -0.25 -0.56 -22.68
CA ASN A 296 0.64 -1.67 -23.03
C ASN A 296 1.22 -2.33 -21.77
N ALA A 297 1.76 -1.55 -20.84
CA ALA A 297 2.28 -2.04 -19.58
C ALA A 297 1.20 -2.78 -18.76
N TYR A 298 -0.02 -2.25 -18.68
CA TYR A 298 -1.14 -2.90 -17.99
C TYR A 298 -1.45 -4.31 -18.51
N THR A 299 -1.36 -4.50 -19.82
CA THR A 299 -1.58 -5.81 -20.45
C THR A 299 -0.56 -6.83 -19.92
N TYR A 300 0.72 -6.45 -19.86
CA TYR A 300 1.79 -7.36 -19.45
C TYR A 300 1.93 -7.52 -17.94
N ILE A 301 1.59 -6.48 -17.16
CA ILE A 301 1.46 -6.60 -15.71
C ILE A 301 0.35 -7.61 -15.38
N LYS A 302 -0.79 -7.57 -16.07
CA LYS A 302 -1.87 -8.57 -15.89
C LYS A 302 -1.39 -9.99 -16.21
N LYS A 303 -0.65 -10.18 -17.29
CA LYS A 303 -0.05 -11.49 -17.62
C LYS A 303 0.93 -11.95 -16.54
N ALA A 304 1.78 -11.06 -16.05
CA ALA A 304 2.73 -11.36 -14.98
C ALA A 304 2.04 -11.72 -13.66
N VAL A 305 1.02 -10.95 -13.24
CA VAL A 305 0.20 -11.25 -12.05
C VAL A 305 -0.52 -12.59 -12.21
N HIS A 306 -1.10 -12.85 -13.39
CA HIS A 306 -1.75 -14.13 -13.67
C HIS A 306 -0.77 -15.31 -13.55
N PHE A 307 0.43 -15.18 -14.12
CA PHE A 307 1.49 -16.18 -14.00
C PHE A 307 1.91 -16.38 -12.54
N LEU A 308 2.17 -15.30 -11.81
CA LEU A 308 2.52 -15.33 -10.39
C LEU A 308 1.42 -16.05 -9.56
N TYR A 309 0.16 -15.77 -9.85
CA TYR A 309 -0.98 -16.34 -9.13
C TYR A 309 -1.21 -17.82 -9.47
N LYS A 310 -1.28 -18.16 -10.76
CA LYS A 310 -1.70 -19.51 -11.22
C LYS A 310 -0.55 -20.51 -11.34
N LYS A 311 0.71 -20.07 -11.49
CA LYS A 311 1.89 -20.95 -11.63
C LYS A 311 2.79 -20.95 -10.41
N LEU A 312 3.05 -19.77 -9.84
CA LEU A 312 3.94 -19.62 -8.68
C LEU A 312 3.20 -19.53 -7.35
N PHE A 313 1.86 -19.54 -7.39
CA PHE A 313 0.99 -19.53 -6.22
C PHE A 313 1.22 -18.35 -5.27
N VAL A 314 1.64 -17.22 -5.83
CA VAL A 314 1.61 -15.91 -5.18
C VAL A 314 0.16 -15.45 -5.17
N ILE A 315 -0.64 -16.05 -4.29
CA ILE A 315 -2.08 -15.81 -4.19
C ILE A 315 -2.47 -14.52 -3.48
N ASP A 316 -1.49 -13.75 -3.02
CA ASP A 316 -1.65 -12.46 -2.38
C ASP A 316 -0.37 -11.65 -2.60
N ILE A 317 -0.49 -10.35 -2.91
CA ILE A 317 0.66 -9.47 -3.16
C ILE A 317 1.67 -9.48 -1.99
N ARG A 318 1.22 -9.73 -0.75
CA ARG A 318 2.07 -9.82 0.44
C ARG A 318 3.05 -11.00 0.38
N LEU A 319 2.76 -12.03 -0.43
CA LEU A 319 3.65 -13.16 -0.66
C LEU A 319 4.73 -12.88 -1.70
N LEU A 320 4.56 -11.86 -2.55
CA LEU A 320 5.56 -11.52 -3.56
C LEU A 320 6.88 -11.17 -2.86
N PRO A 321 7.98 -11.93 -3.09
CA PRO A 321 9.24 -11.72 -2.40
C PRO A 321 9.82 -10.34 -2.71
N TYR A 322 9.87 -9.98 -4.00
CA TYR A 322 10.38 -8.70 -4.48
C TYR A 322 9.42 -8.02 -5.46
N PRO A 323 9.11 -6.72 -5.29
CA PRO A 323 8.43 -5.94 -6.33
C PRO A 323 9.16 -5.99 -7.68
N THR A 324 10.50 -6.05 -7.65
CA THR A 324 11.35 -6.17 -8.85
C THR A 324 11.08 -7.44 -9.66
N GLN A 325 10.65 -8.54 -9.03
CA GLN A 325 10.26 -9.74 -9.76
C GLN A 325 9.02 -9.48 -10.63
N LEU A 326 8.02 -8.77 -10.13
CA LEU A 326 6.85 -8.40 -10.94
C LEU A 326 7.25 -7.49 -12.11
N ILE A 327 8.17 -6.54 -11.88
CA ILE A 327 8.69 -5.64 -12.93
C ILE A 327 9.39 -6.44 -14.04
N PHE A 328 10.24 -7.40 -13.66
CA PHE A 328 10.96 -8.25 -14.61
C PHE A 328 10.01 -9.19 -15.34
N ILE A 329 9.13 -9.91 -14.65
CA ILE A 329 8.17 -10.83 -15.29
C ILE A 329 7.21 -10.07 -16.20
N SER A 330 6.79 -8.85 -15.84
CA SER A 330 6.02 -7.98 -16.75
C SER A 330 6.80 -7.69 -18.04
N GLU A 331 8.10 -7.41 -17.94
CA GLU A 331 8.97 -7.20 -19.09
C GLU A 331 9.17 -8.48 -19.92
N TYR A 332 9.27 -9.63 -19.26
CA TYR A 332 9.33 -10.93 -19.92
C TYR A 332 8.14 -11.14 -20.84
N PHE A 333 6.91 -10.93 -20.34
CA PHE A 333 5.70 -11.06 -21.15
C PHE A 333 5.57 -9.97 -22.22
N ARG A 334 6.21 -8.82 -22.06
CA ARG A 334 6.27 -7.79 -23.11
C ARG A 334 7.12 -8.25 -24.30
N LEU A 335 8.29 -8.85 -24.01
CA LEU A 335 9.23 -9.36 -25.02
C LEU A 335 8.80 -10.70 -25.60
N ASN A 336 8.15 -11.55 -24.80
CA ASN A 336 7.61 -12.85 -25.19
C ASN A 336 6.15 -13.00 -24.71
N PRO A 337 5.17 -12.48 -25.48
CA PRO A 337 3.78 -12.45 -25.07
C PRO A 337 3.12 -13.82 -24.85
N GLU A 338 3.55 -14.85 -25.57
CA GLU A 338 2.96 -16.19 -25.55
C GLU A 338 4.07 -17.24 -25.37
N PRO A 339 4.67 -17.35 -24.17
CA PRO A 339 5.77 -18.27 -23.94
C PRO A 339 5.32 -19.73 -24.03
N THR A 340 6.22 -20.60 -24.48
CA THR A 340 5.99 -22.05 -24.46
C THR A 340 5.95 -22.60 -23.03
N LEU A 341 5.50 -23.84 -22.86
CA LEU A 341 5.50 -24.49 -21.55
C LEU A 341 6.91 -24.61 -20.95
N GLU A 342 7.92 -24.87 -21.78
CA GLU A 342 9.33 -24.95 -21.35
C GLU A 342 9.85 -23.59 -20.89
N GLN A 343 9.51 -22.53 -21.62
CA GLN A 343 9.83 -21.15 -21.26
C GLN A 343 9.15 -20.72 -19.95
N CYS A 344 7.88 -21.09 -19.76
CA CYS A 344 7.20 -20.89 -18.48
C CYS A 344 7.93 -21.58 -17.31
N LYS A 345 8.35 -22.83 -17.48
CA LYS A 345 9.12 -23.57 -16.45
C LYS A 345 10.47 -22.92 -16.16
N ALA A 346 11.17 -22.44 -17.19
CA ALA A 346 12.41 -21.70 -17.00
C ALA A 346 12.19 -20.40 -16.21
N LEU A 347 11.09 -19.68 -16.50
CA LEU A 347 10.70 -18.48 -15.76
C LEU A 347 10.31 -18.78 -14.30
N GLU A 348 9.65 -19.92 -14.05
CA GLU A 348 9.38 -20.40 -12.69
C GLU A 348 10.68 -20.65 -11.93
N ASN A 349 11.64 -21.33 -12.56
CA ASN A 349 12.96 -21.56 -11.97
C ASN A 349 13.70 -20.25 -11.67
N TRP A 350 13.66 -19.28 -12.61
CA TRP A 350 14.23 -17.95 -12.40
C TRP A 350 13.63 -17.25 -11.17
N PHE A 351 12.31 -17.32 -11.00
CA PHE A 351 11.63 -16.75 -9.83
C PHE A 351 12.12 -17.37 -8.53
N TRP A 352 12.23 -18.70 -8.47
CA TRP A 352 12.70 -19.39 -7.27
C TRP A 352 14.17 -19.12 -6.96
N VAL A 353 15.03 -19.14 -7.98
CA VAL A 353 16.46 -18.84 -7.82
C VAL A 353 16.65 -17.42 -7.30
N THR A 354 15.97 -16.43 -7.89
CA THR A 354 16.09 -15.03 -7.43
C THR A 354 15.51 -14.81 -6.04
N THR A 355 14.49 -15.58 -5.65
CA THR A 355 13.88 -15.54 -4.32
C THR A 355 14.82 -16.07 -3.24
N TYR A 356 15.40 -17.26 -3.43
CA TYR A 356 16.20 -17.93 -2.41
C TYR A 356 17.64 -17.40 -2.29
N SER A 357 18.17 -16.77 -3.35
CA SER A 357 19.54 -16.20 -3.37
C SER A 357 19.64 -14.77 -2.83
N ASN A 358 18.54 -14.17 -2.37
CA ASN A 358 18.46 -12.73 -2.05
C ASN A 358 18.93 -11.82 -3.19
N TYR A 359 18.65 -12.22 -4.43
CA TYR A 359 19.26 -11.70 -5.64
C TYR A 359 19.28 -10.16 -5.74
N PHE A 360 18.11 -9.54 -5.55
CA PHE A 360 17.94 -8.09 -5.67
C PHE A 360 18.43 -7.30 -4.44
N THR A 361 18.78 -7.98 -3.34
CA THR A 361 19.33 -7.36 -2.13
C THR A 361 20.85 -7.33 -2.15
N VAL A 362 21.50 -8.35 -2.74
CA VAL A 362 22.95 -8.47 -2.78
C VAL A 362 23.56 -7.63 -3.90
N TYR A 363 22.83 -7.43 -5.00
CA TYR A 363 23.36 -6.74 -6.18
C TYR A 363 23.21 -5.22 -6.09
N SER A 364 24.32 -4.52 -6.34
CA SER A 364 24.37 -3.07 -6.54
C SER A 364 23.54 -2.64 -7.77
N ILE A 365 23.21 -1.34 -7.86
CA ILE A 365 22.45 -0.78 -8.99
C ILE A 365 23.08 -1.13 -10.35
N SER A 366 24.42 -1.05 -10.46
CA SER A 366 25.11 -1.41 -11.70
C SER A 366 24.96 -2.89 -12.06
N GLN A 367 24.96 -3.78 -11.05
CA GLN A 367 24.78 -5.21 -11.26
C GLN A 367 23.33 -5.55 -11.58
N GLN A 368 22.36 -4.82 -11.00
CA GLN A 368 20.94 -4.97 -11.34
C GLN A 368 20.67 -4.56 -12.79
N ARG A 369 21.37 -3.54 -13.31
CA ARG A 369 21.31 -3.17 -14.73
C ARG A 369 21.79 -4.32 -15.63
N SER A 370 22.93 -4.93 -15.30
CA SER A 370 23.42 -6.12 -16.03
C SER A 370 22.44 -7.30 -15.92
N ALA A 371 21.87 -7.52 -14.74
CA ALA A 371 20.87 -8.57 -14.52
C ALA A 371 19.61 -8.37 -15.35
N TYR A 372 19.15 -7.14 -15.51
CA TYR A 372 18.02 -6.84 -16.36
C TYR A 372 18.31 -7.11 -17.83
N GLN A 373 19.50 -6.76 -18.33
CA GLN A 373 19.87 -7.09 -19.71
C GLN A 373 19.88 -8.60 -19.93
N VAL A 374 20.57 -9.36 -19.05
CA VAL A 374 20.59 -10.83 -19.10
C VAL A 374 19.18 -11.43 -19.05
N PHE A 375 18.29 -10.82 -18.26
CA PHE A 375 16.91 -11.26 -18.18
C PHE A 375 16.10 -10.94 -19.44
N CYS A 376 16.34 -9.80 -20.09
CA CYS A 376 15.75 -9.47 -21.38
C CYS A 376 16.22 -10.45 -22.47
N ASP A 377 17.51 -10.76 -22.50
CA ASP A 377 18.10 -11.76 -23.40
C ASP A 377 17.45 -13.14 -23.17
N PHE A 378 17.18 -13.51 -21.90
CA PHE A 378 16.42 -14.71 -21.57
C PHE A 378 14.98 -14.68 -22.10
N ALA A 379 14.30 -13.54 -22.00
CA ALA A 379 12.93 -13.41 -22.50
C ALA A 379 12.83 -13.65 -24.01
N ILE A 380 13.84 -13.21 -24.78
CA ILE A 380 13.90 -13.43 -26.24
C ILE A 380 14.58 -14.75 -26.64
N GLY A 381 15.04 -15.56 -25.68
CA GLY A 381 15.66 -16.86 -25.92
C GLY A 381 17.16 -16.84 -26.21
N GLU A 382 17.84 -15.72 -25.97
CA GLU A 382 19.29 -15.54 -26.15
C GLU A 382 20.10 -15.87 -24.88
N HIS A 383 19.45 -16.03 -23.72
CA HIS A 383 20.07 -16.51 -22.49
C HIS A 383 19.29 -17.71 -21.92
N PRO A 384 19.94 -18.74 -21.34
CA PRO A 384 19.26 -19.98 -20.94
C PRO A 384 18.32 -19.85 -19.73
N ASP A 385 18.69 -19.07 -18.72
CA ASP A 385 17.99 -19.06 -17.42
C ASP A 385 17.68 -17.66 -16.86
N GLY A 386 18.08 -16.59 -17.56
CA GLY A 386 17.94 -15.21 -17.11
C GLY A 386 18.67 -14.83 -15.82
N ILE A 387 19.63 -15.64 -15.35
CA ILE A 387 20.36 -15.39 -14.10
C ILE A 387 21.73 -14.77 -14.38
N TYR A 388 21.87 -13.48 -14.12
CA TYR A 388 23.18 -12.84 -14.12
C TYR A 388 23.98 -13.23 -12.87
N LYS A 389 25.25 -13.61 -13.07
CA LYS A 389 26.24 -13.87 -12.02
C LYS A 389 27.46 -12.97 -12.24
N VAL A 390 27.87 -12.25 -11.20
CA VAL A 390 29.07 -11.40 -11.24
C VAL A 390 30.34 -12.25 -11.41
N ASN A 391 30.38 -13.39 -10.73
CA ASN A 391 31.42 -14.39 -10.88
C ASN A 391 30.73 -15.75 -11.10
N SER A 392 31.00 -16.38 -12.24
CA SER A 392 30.44 -17.69 -12.62
C SER A 392 30.81 -18.81 -11.65
N GLU A 393 31.91 -18.65 -10.89
CA GLU A 393 32.39 -19.64 -9.91
C GLU A 393 31.68 -19.56 -8.56
N VAL A 394 30.95 -18.47 -8.28
CA VAL A 394 30.27 -18.29 -7.00
C VAL A 394 28.85 -18.84 -7.09
N SER A 395 28.60 -19.93 -6.37
CA SER A 395 27.26 -20.47 -6.17
C SER A 395 26.43 -19.60 -5.23
N PHE A 396 25.15 -19.45 -5.53
CA PHE A 396 24.22 -18.81 -4.61
C PHE A 396 23.97 -19.69 -3.40
N SER A 397 23.75 -19.07 -2.24
CA SER A 397 23.32 -19.74 -1.03
C SER A 397 22.09 -19.07 -0.44
N THR A 398 21.31 -19.83 0.33
CA THR A 398 20.16 -19.26 1.04
C THR A 398 20.61 -18.40 2.21
N ALA A 399 19.78 -17.41 2.58
CA ALA A 399 19.82 -16.90 3.95
C ALA A 399 19.41 -18.00 4.95
N LYS A 400 19.85 -17.82 6.20
CA LYS A 400 19.48 -18.68 7.34
C LYS A 400 17.98 -18.91 7.41
N TYR A 401 17.59 -20.08 7.90
CA TYR A 401 16.20 -20.42 8.11
C TYR A 401 15.52 -19.38 9.03
N PRO A 402 14.30 -18.89 8.70
CA PRO A 402 13.70 -17.79 9.43
C PRO A 402 13.15 -18.22 10.80
N ASP A 403 13.47 -17.47 11.85
CA ASP A 403 12.92 -17.70 13.19
C ASP A 403 11.40 -17.42 13.27
N LYS A 404 10.89 -16.56 12.38
CA LYS A 404 9.48 -16.13 12.36
C LYS A 404 8.90 -16.15 10.96
N LEU A 405 7.70 -16.69 10.82
CA LEU A 405 6.90 -16.65 9.60
C LEU A 405 6.07 -15.37 9.56
N ASN A 406 6.41 -14.45 8.65
CA ASN A 406 5.74 -13.16 8.44
C ASN A 406 5.76 -12.76 6.95
N PHE A 407 5.01 -11.72 6.61
CA PHE A 407 4.89 -11.21 5.23
C PHE A 407 5.85 -10.06 4.89
N THR A 408 6.91 -9.83 5.69
CA THR A 408 7.81 -8.68 5.47
C THR A 408 9.12 -9.09 4.82
N GLY A 409 9.75 -10.16 5.29
CA GLY A 409 11.04 -10.62 4.76
C GLY A 409 10.92 -11.54 3.55
N VAL A 410 11.89 -11.45 2.64
CA VAL A 410 12.02 -12.32 1.45
C VAL A 410 12.08 -13.79 1.86
N ARG A 411 12.94 -14.14 2.83
CA ARG A 411 13.13 -15.51 3.27
C ARG A 411 11.88 -16.13 3.93
N PRO A 412 11.17 -15.47 4.86
CA PRO A 412 9.85 -15.91 5.32
C PRO A 412 8.81 -16.06 4.22
N LYS A 413 8.77 -15.15 3.22
CA LYS A 413 7.85 -15.28 2.07
C LYS A 413 8.18 -16.47 1.19
N ALA A 414 9.47 -16.71 0.93
CA ALA A 414 9.95 -17.88 0.19
C ALA A 414 9.46 -19.18 0.84
N LEU A 415 9.61 -19.29 2.16
CA LEU A 415 9.15 -20.45 2.92
C LEU A 415 7.62 -20.62 2.87
N GLN A 416 6.86 -19.53 2.94
CA GLN A 416 5.40 -19.59 2.78
C GLN A 416 4.98 -20.04 1.37
N LEU A 417 5.64 -19.51 0.33
CA LEU A 417 5.39 -19.93 -1.04
C LEU A 417 5.74 -21.42 -1.23
N PHE A 418 6.86 -21.87 -0.68
CA PHE A 418 7.24 -23.29 -0.69
C PHE A 418 6.15 -24.16 -0.03
N TYR A 419 5.57 -23.71 1.09
CA TYR A 419 4.47 -24.43 1.74
C TYR A 419 3.24 -24.50 0.85
N LEU A 420 2.84 -23.37 0.28
CA LEU A 420 1.67 -23.27 -0.58
C LEU A 420 1.84 -24.10 -1.85
N ASN A 421 3.04 -24.17 -2.40
CA ASN A 421 3.34 -24.99 -3.57
C ASN A 421 3.02 -26.46 -3.32
N SER A 422 3.42 -27.02 -2.17
CA SER A 422 3.08 -28.39 -1.75
C SER A 422 1.56 -28.60 -1.54
N ILE A 423 0.87 -27.57 -1.04
CA ILE A 423 -0.57 -27.64 -0.78
C ILE A 423 -1.37 -27.64 -2.09
N ILE A 424 -0.94 -26.83 -3.05
CA ILE A 424 -1.69 -26.48 -4.26
C ILE A 424 -1.35 -27.37 -5.45
N GLU A 425 -0.20 -28.06 -5.49
CA GLU A 425 0.37 -28.79 -6.64
C GLU A 425 -0.61 -29.53 -7.60
N ASP A 426 -1.77 -30.00 -7.12
CA ASP A 426 -2.80 -30.70 -7.90
C ASP A 426 -4.19 -30.02 -7.93
N LYS A 427 -4.30 -28.75 -7.52
CA LYS A 427 -5.56 -28.02 -7.37
C LYS A 427 -5.59 -26.80 -8.28
N GLU A 428 -6.73 -26.57 -8.93
CA GLU A 428 -7.00 -25.26 -9.52
C GLU A 428 -7.29 -24.24 -8.42
N ILE A 429 -6.57 -23.12 -8.43
CA ILE A 429 -6.82 -22.02 -7.52
C ILE A 429 -7.99 -21.19 -8.05
N GLN A 430 -9.01 -21.02 -7.21
CA GLN A 430 -10.14 -20.13 -7.48
C GLN A 430 -9.74 -18.65 -7.37
N ASP A 431 -10.44 -17.76 -8.07
CA ASP A 431 -10.16 -16.33 -7.92
C ASP A 431 -10.46 -15.87 -6.48
N ARG A 432 -9.65 -14.93 -5.97
CA ARG A 432 -9.67 -14.47 -4.57
C ARG A 432 -9.41 -15.54 -3.51
N GLU A 433 -8.73 -16.63 -3.87
CA GLU A 433 -8.28 -17.61 -2.88
C GLU A 433 -7.44 -16.93 -1.79
N GLY A 434 -7.75 -17.20 -0.53
CA GLY A 434 -7.07 -16.57 0.60
C GLY A 434 -6.20 -17.56 1.39
N ILE A 435 -5.38 -17.03 2.31
CA ILE A 435 -4.59 -17.83 3.24
C ILE A 435 -5.11 -17.63 4.65
N LYS A 436 -5.24 -18.73 5.39
CA LYS A 436 -5.50 -18.74 6.82
C LYS A 436 -4.38 -19.44 7.56
N GLU A 437 -4.01 -18.88 8.70
CA GLU A 437 -2.98 -19.40 9.59
C GLU A 437 -3.64 -20.16 10.75
N ILE A 438 -3.24 -21.42 10.92
CA ILE A 438 -3.57 -22.22 12.10
C ILE A 438 -2.31 -22.35 12.94
N PHE A 439 -2.46 -22.23 14.26
CA PHE A 439 -1.37 -22.37 15.22
C PHE A 439 -1.53 -23.68 15.95
N ILE A 440 -0.45 -24.45 16.06
CA ILE A 440 -0.43 -25.73 16.76
C ILE A 440 -0.50 -25.51 18.28
N SER A 441 0.21 -24.48 18.78
CA SER A 441 0.22 -24.08 20.18
C SER A 441 -0.31 -22.64 20.37
N SER A 442 0.56 -21.66 20.56
CA SER A 442 0.22 -20.27 20.87
C SER A 442 0.33 -19.38 19.64
N LYS A 443 -0.62 -18.45 19.47
CA LYS A 443 -0.56 -17.39 18.44
C LYS A 443 0.59 -16.40 18.64
N LYS A 444 1.16 -16.33 19.85
CA LYS A 444 2.30 -15.46 20.16
C LYS A 444 3.60 -16.00 19.58
N ASP A 445 3.68 -17.32 19.40
CA ASP A 445 4.83 -17.96 18.80
C ASP A 445 4.63 -18.08 17.28
N ARG A 446 5.41 -17.31 16.52
CA ARG A 446 5.36 -17.30 15.07
C ARG A 446 6.46 -18.12 14.40
N ASN A 447 7.04 -19.10 15.12
CA ASN A 447 7.92 -20.10 14.52
C ASN A 447 7.22 -20.76 13.31
N PRO A 448 7.88 -20.90 12.14
CA PRO A 448 7.30 -21.57 10.97
C PRO A 448 6.71 -22.95 11.24
N ALA A 449 7.32 -23.74 12.14
CA ALA A 449 6.86 -25.07 12.52
C ALA A 449 5.61 -25.06 13.42
N ASN A 450 5.30 -23.94 14.08
CA ASN A 450 4.05 -23.76 14.83
C ASN A 450 2.88 -23.33 13.93
N ILE A 451 3.14 -22.82 12.72
CA ILE A 451 2.13 -22.28 11.81
C ILE A 451 1.84 -23.28 10.68
N ILE A 452 0.56 -23.59 10.49
CA ILE A 452 0.04 -24.35 9.35
C ILE A 452 -0.71 -23.36 8.45
N LEU A 453 -0.27 -23.21 7.20
CA LEU A 453 -0.95 -22.40 6.20
C LEU A 453 -2.04 -23.22 5.53
N ARG A 454 -3.23 -22.66 5.38
CA ARG A 454 -4.35 -23.31 4.69
C ARG A 454 -5.01 -22.36 3.72
N LEU A 455 -5.58 -22.90 2.64
CA LEU A 455 -6.35 -22.09 1.70
C LEU A 455 -7.73 -21.80 2.28
N SER A 456 -8.31 -20.65 1.95
CA SER A 456 -9.64 -20.26 2.40
C SER A 456 -10.72 -21.25 1.93
N SER A 457 -10.61 -21.77 0.71
CA SER A 457 -11.49 -22.80 0.14
C SER A 457 -11.54 -24.09 0.97
N GLU A 458 -10.44 -24.47 1.62
CA GLU A 458 -10.41 -25.66 2.51
C GLU A 458 -11.28 -25.50 3.77
N PHE A 459 -11.87 -24.33 3.99
CA PHE A 459 -12.80 -24.05 5.09
C PHE A 459 -14.27 -23.95 4.63
N GLU A 460 -14.53 -23.72 3.35
CA GLU A 460 -15.91 -23.51 2.85
C GLU A 460 -16.65 -24.85 2.66
N GLU A 461 -15.94 -25.95 2.40
CA GLU A 461 -16.53 -27.28 2.17
C GLU A 461 -17.12 -27.94 3.44
N LYS A 462 -16.92 -27.38 4.63
CA LYS A 462 -17.50 -27.90 5.88
C LYS A 462 -18.17 -26.79 6.68
N GLN A 463 -19.50 -26.71 6.60
CA GLN A 463 -20.39 -25.86 7.42
C GLN A 463 -20.35 -26.15 8.93
N ASP A 464 -19.28 -26.74 9.47
CA ASP A 464 -19.13 -26.93 10.91
C ASP A 464 -18.22 -25.84 11.51
N LYS A 465 -18.88 -24.86 12.13
CA LYS A 465 -18.31 -23.84 13.02
C LYS A 465 -17.69 -24.42 14.32
N LYS A 466 -17.14 -25.63 14.30
CA LYS A 466 -16.51 -26.25 15.47
C LYS A 466 -15.00 -26.37 15.27
N GLN A 467 -14.33 -25.36 15.82
CA GLN A 467 -12.91 -25.27 16.14
C GLN A 467 -11.90 -25.58 15.01
N ILE A 468 -11.17 -24.53 14.64
CA ILE A 468 -9.89 -24.52 13.93
C ILE A 468 -8.88 -25.57 14.48
N ASN A 469 -9.09 -26.12 15.68
CA ASN A 469 -8.22 -27.08 16.36
C ASN A 469 -8.35 -28.54 15.88
N ASN A 470 -9.34 -28.93 15.07
CA ASN A 470 -9.53 -30.35 14.72
C ASN A 470 -8.97 -30.78 13.35
N PHE A 471 -8.12 -29.96 12.71
CA PHE A 471 -7.54 -30.27 11.40
C PHE A 471 -6.63 -31.50 11.44
N ILE A 472 -5.78 -31.62 12.48
CA ILE A 472 -4.81 -32.71 12.62
C ILE A 472 -5.50 -34.05 12.87
N GLU A 473 -6.62 -34.08 13.61
CA GLU A 473 -7.28 -35.34 13.97
C GLU A 473 -8.25 -35.85 12.90
N THR A 474 -8.88 -34.95 12.14
CA THR A 474 -9.98 -35.29 11.23
C THR A 474 -9.56 -35.39 9.76
N SER A 475 -8.37 -34.90 9.41
CA SER A 475 -7.89 -34.92 8.04
C SER A 475 -7.26 -36.25 7.66
N SER A 476 -7.37 -36.61 6.38
CA SER A 476 -6.65 -37.77 5.85
C SER A 476 -5.14 -37.57 5.93
N ILE A 477 -4.39 -38.67 6.09
CA ILE A 477 -2.92 -38.59 6.13
C ILE A 477 -2.34 -38.01 4.84
N LYS A 478 -2.98 -38.25 3.69
CA LYS A 478 -2.59 -37.66 2.40
C LYS A 478 -2.70 -36.13 2.43
N LEU A 479 -3.78 -35.59 3.01
CA LEU A 479 -3.94 -34.14 3.15
C LEU A 479 -2.91 -33.58 4.13
N LEU A 480 -2.72 -34.22 5.29
CA LEU A 480 -1.75 -33.78 6.30
C LEU A 480 -0.31 -33.76 5.78
N ASN A 481 0.08 -34.74 4.96
CA ASN A 481 1.40 -34.77 4.34
C ASN A 481 1.63 -33.55 3.42
N LYS A 482 0.61 -33.06 2.70
CA LYS A 482 0.72 -31.82 1.90
C LYS A 482 1.00 -30.58 2.76
N HIS A 483 0.60 -30.61 4.02
CA HIS A 483 0.83 -29.58 5.04
C HIS A 483 2.10 -29.83 5.89
N PHE A 484 2.95 -30.77 5.46
CA PHE A 484 4.17 -31.21 6.15
C PHE A 484 3.90 -31.77 7.55
N ILE A 485 2.81 -32.51 7.71
CA ILE A 485 2.43 -33.17 8.96
C ILE A 485 2.43 -34.68 8.73
N THR A 486 3.37 -35.38 9.37
CA THR A 486 3.53 -36.83 9.25
C THR A 486 2.66 -37.60 10.25
N GLN A 487 2.52 -38.91 10.07
CA GLN A 487 1.76 -39.76 10.99
C GLN A 487 2.34 -39.76 12.42
N GLU A 488 3.67 -39.66 12.55
CA GLU A 488 4.35 -39.51 13.84
C GLU A 488 3.93 -38.22 14.54
N MET A 489 3.87 -37.11 13.81
CA MET A 489 3.42 -35.83 14.36
C MET A 489 1.96 -35.91 14.82
N VAL A 490 1.08 -36.56 14.06
CA VAL A 490 -0.32 -36.80 14.48
C VAL A 490 -0.37 -37.60 15.78
N TYR A 491 0.48 -38.62 15.95
CA TYR A 491 0.57 -39.38 17.18
C TYR A 491 1.05 -38.51 18.36
N LEU A 492 2.10 -37.71 18.18
CA LEU A 492 2.60 -36.77 19.20
C LEU A 492 1.52 -35.77 19.62
N TYR A 493 0.74 -35.24 18.67
CA TYR A 493 -0.36 -34.33 18.95
C TYR A 493 -1.45 -34.99 19.81
N LYS A 494 -1.85 -36.22 19.48
CA LYS A 494 -2.85 -36.99 20.24
C LYS A 494 -2.41 -37.37 21.65
N GLN A 495 -1.11 -37.41 21.91
CA GLN A 495 -0.53 -37.64 23.23
C GLN A 495 -0.27 -36.33 24.00
N ASP A 496 -0.72 -35.18 23.48
CA ASP A 496 -0.49 -33.83 24.04
C ASP A 496 1.00 -33.45 24.17
N ILE A 497 1.87 -34.04 23.34
CA ILE A 497 3.32 -33.78 23.32
C ILE A 497 3.64 -32.73 22.24
N VAL A 498 3.08 -31.54 22.39
CA VAL A 498 3.10 -30.47 21.38
C VAL A 498 4.51 -29.93 21.09
N ASP A 499 5.38 -29.83 22.08
CA ASP A 499 6.74 -29.33 21.86
C ASP A 499 7.57 -30.26 20.96
N ARG A 500 7.43 -31.58 21.14
CA ARG A 500 8.05 -32.55 20.24
C ARG A 500 7.43 -32.51 18.85
N PHE A 501 6.12 -32.30 18.73
CA PHE A 501 5.48 -32.08 17.43
C PHE A 501 6.17 -30.94 16.68
N ILE A 502 6.28 -29.76 17.31
CA ILE A 502 6.84 -28.57 16.68
C ILE A 502 8.30 -28.80 16.28
N THR A 503 9.10 -29.42 17.15
CA THR A 503 10.53 -29.67 16.90
C THR A 503 10.73 -30.69 15.76
N THR A 504 9.89 -31.73 15.71
CA THR A 504 9.91 -32.74 14.65
C THR A 504 9.47 -32.14 13.32
N ARG A 505 8.43 -31.30 13.34
CA ARG A 505 7.96 -30.57 12.16
C ARG A 505 9.00 -29.60 11.64
N GLU A 506 9.69 -28.87 12.50
CA GLU A 506 10.76 -27.95 12.09
C GLU A 506 11.88 -28.69 11.35
N SER A 507 12.35 -29.81 11.90
CA SER A 507 13.37 -30.65 11.27
C SER A 507 12.91 -31.17 9.91
N TYR A 508 11.66 -31.63 9.82
CA TYR A 508 11.08 -32.14 8.58
C TYR A 508 10.92 -31.04 7.52
N LEU A 509 10.48 -29.85 7.91
CA LEU A 509 10.35 -28.68 7.05
C LEU A 509 11.70 -28.25 6.48
N LYS A 510 12.73 -28.13 7.32
CA LYS A 510 14.09 -27.80 6.88
C LYS A 510 14.64 -28.83 5.89
N LEU A 511 14.39 -30.12 6.14
CA LEU A 511 14.80 -31.19 5.22
C LEU A 511 14.11 -31.05 3.86
N LYS A 512 12.78 -30.86 3.83
CA LYS A 512 12.04 -30.74 2.56
C LYS A 512 12.32 -29.46 1.80
N GLU A 513 12.53 -28.36 2.52
CA GLU A 513 12.97 -27.13 1.89
C GLU A 513 14.39 -27.27 1.32
N LYS A 514 15.30 -27.90 2.04
CA LYS A 514 16.66 -28.18 1.56
C LYS A 514 16.64 -28.99 0.27
N GLU A 515 15.88 -30.08 0.21
CA GLU A 515 15.70 -30.87 -1.01
C GLU A 515 15.22 -29.99 -2.20
N PHE A 516 14.26 -29.10 -1.96
CA PHE A 516 13.75 -28.19 -2.98
C PHE A 516 14.81 -27.16 -3.45
N VAL A 517 15.50 -26.52 -2.52
CA VAL A 517 16.50 -25.48 -2.78
C VAL A 517 17.71 -26.05 -3.52
N GLU A 518 18.18 -27.24 -3.13
CA GLU A 518 19.31 -27.90 -3.78
C GLU A 518 18.94 -28.33 -5.21
N ASN A 519 17.70 -28.76 -5.45
CA ASN A 519 17.21 -29.10 -6.79
C ASN A 519 17.19 -27.92 -7.77
N ILE A 520 17.03 -26.69 -7.28
CA ILE A 520 17.11 -25.47 -8.11
C ILE A 520 18.55 -24.90 -8.18
N GLY A 521 19.55 -25.63 -7.68
CA GLY A 521 20.96 -25.28 -7.80
C GLY A 521 21.46 -24.22 -6.81
N ILE A 522 20.80 -24.06 -5.66
CA ILE A 522 21.22 -23.16 -4.59
C ILE A 522 21.78 -23.95 -3.40
N ILE A 523 22.84 -23.45 -2.79
CA ILE A 523 23.42 -24.04 -1.57
C ILE A 523 22.53 -23.70 -0.37
N TYR A 524 21.95 -24.72 0.26
CA TYR A 524 21.15 -24.52 1.47
C TYR A 524 22.05 -24.23 2.67
N THR A 525 21.76 -23.14 3.39
CA THR A 525 22.43 -22.76 4.63
C THR A 525 21.48 -22.98 5.80
N ASP A 526 21.87 -23.86 6.73
CA ASP A 526 21.09 -24.21 7.93
C ASP A 526 20.89 -23.03 8.90
#